data_AF-A0A849ZMK9-F1
#
_entry.id   AF-A0A849ZMK9-F1
#
_cell.length_a   1.000
_cell.length_b   1.000
_cell.length_c   1.000
_cell.angle_alpha   90.00
_cell.angle_beta   90.00
_cell.angle_gamma   90.00
#
_symmetry.space_group_name_H-M   'P 1'
#
loop_
_entity.id
_entity.type
_entity.pdbx_description
1 polymer ?
#
loop_
_entity_poly.entity_id
_entity_poly.type
_entity_poly.pdbx_seq_one_letter_code
_entity_poly.pdbx_strand_id
1 'polypeptide(L)'
;IKSCYNRELKSNPKLEGNVTVKFLVENGSGRVKRVKLDDSGTTAGDPVRKCVMENIKDLRIKPPDANDGRATFTWEFKATVPAAEEAPAEQPAS
;
A
#
# COMPACT_ATOMS: atom_id res chain seq x y z
N ILE A 1 -4.07 -7.00 0.99
CA ILE A 1 -3.15 -5.83 1.16
C ILE A 1 -2.32 -5.89 2.45
N LYS A 2 -2.91 -6.04 3.64
CA LYS A 2 -2.15 -6.18 4.90
C LYS A 2 -1.09 -7.30 4.85
N SER A 3 -1.38 -8.41 4.17
CA SER A 3 -0.42 -9.50 3.97
C SER A 3 0.79 -9.10 3.11
N CYS A 4 0.66 -8.16 2.17
CA CYS A 4 1.78 -7.63 1.38
C CYS A 4 2.77 -6.91 2.28
N TYR A 5 2.25 -6.06 3.16
CA TYR A 5 3.05 -5.35 4.14
C TYR A 5 3.77 -6.30 5.11
N ASN A 6 3.02 -7.23 5.71
CA ASN A 6 3.58 -8.17 6.67
C ASN A 6 4.66 -9.08 6.06
N ARG A 7 4.54 -9.43 4.78
CA ARG A 7 5.55 -10.22 4.07
C ARG A 7 6.84 -9.43 3.92
N GLU A 8 6.75 -8.20 3.45
CA GLU A 8 7.92 -7.35 3.20
C GLU A 8 8.56 -6.88 4.51
N LEU A 9 7.78 -6.64 5.57
CA LEU A 9 8.30 -6.33 6.90
C LEU A 9 9.24 -7.40 7.46
N LYS A 10 8.98 -8.67 7.18
CA LYS A 10 9.84 -9.77 7.65
C LYS A 10 11.24 -9.72 7.02
N SER A 11 11.33 -9.17 5.81
CA SER A 11 12.59 -9.03 5.06
C SER A 11 13.23 -7.65 5.27
N ASN A 12 12.41 -6.61 5.46
CA ASN A 12 12.82 -5.23 5.69
C ASN A 12 12.03 -4.66 6.89
N PRO A 13 12.57 -4.74 8.11
CA PRO A 13 11.87 -4.25 9.31
C PRO A 13 11.71 -2.72 9.33
N LYS A 14 12.43 -1.99 8.47
CA LYS A 14 12.31 -0.53 8.28
C LYS A 14 11.41 -0.16 7.09
N LEU A 15 10.53 -1.07 6.67
CA LEU A 15 9.64 -0.82 5.54
C LEU A 15 8.63 0.28 5.86
N GLU A 16 8.79 1.41 5.18
CA GLU A 16 7.93 2.58 5.28
C GLU A 16 7.60 3.16 3.90
N GLY A 17 6.52 3.96 3.83
CA GLY A 17 6.14 4.70 2.64
C GLY A 17 4.69 4.47 2.22
N ASN A 18 4.31 5.08 1.11
CA ASN A 18 2.94 5.05 0.59
C ASN A 18 2.87 4.26 -0.70
N VAL A 19 1.75 3.58 -0.93
CA VAL A 19 1.35 3.10 -2.26
C VAL A 19 0.02 3.73 -2.61
N THR A 20 0.04 4.58 -3.64
CA THR A 20 -1.16 5.19 -4.19
C THR A 20 -1.51 4.53 -5.51
N VAL A 21 -2.78 4.15 -5.66
CA VAL A 21 -3.30 3.55 -6.88
C VAL A 21 -4.55 4.29 -7.34
N LYS A 22 -4.75 4.27 -8.65
CA LYS A 22 -5.96 4.75 -9.32
C LYS A 22 -6.61 3.58 -10.05
N PHE A 23 -7.91 3.41 -9.87
CA PHE A 23 -8.65 2.34 -10.54
C PHE A 23 -10.08 2.76 -10.87
N LEU A 24 -10.68 2.01 -11.79
CA LEU A 24 -12.09 2.11 -12.12
C LEU A 24 -12.86 0.94 -11.52
N VAL A 25 -14.06 1.21 -11.04
CA VAL A 25 -15.02 0.19 -10.61
C VAL A 25 -16.09 0.13 -11.70
N GLU A 26 -16.18 -1.01 -12.37
CA GLU A 26 -17.16 -1.23 -13.45
C GLU A 26 -18.57 -1.21 -12.89
N ASN A 27 -19.42 -0.40 -13.52
CA ASN A 27 -20.85 -0.36 -13.27
C ASN A 27 -21.51 -1.75 -13.32
N GLY A 28 -22.42 -2.04 -12.39
CA GLY A 28 -23.28 -3.21 -12.40
C GLY A 28 -22.57 -4.52 -11.99
N SER A 29 -21.27 -4.65 -12.24
CA SER A 29 -20.47 -5.80 -11.80
C SER A 29 -19.68 -5.54 -10.52
N GLY A 30 -19.33 -4.27 -10.27
CA GLY A 30 -18.45 -3.86 -9.17
C GLY A 30 -17.00 -4.28 -9.36
N ARG A 31 -16.61 -4.81 -10.54
CA ARG A 31 -15.24 -5.28 -10.78
C ARG A 31 -14.26 -4.13 -10.86
N VAL A 32 -13.15 -4.25 -10.15
CA VAL A 32 -12.03 -3.31 -10.29
C VAL A 32 -11.33 -3.56 -11.64
N LYS A 33 -11.11 -2.48 -12.38
CA LYS A 33 -10.45 -2.48 -13.70
C LYS A 33 -9.52 -1.27 -13.83
N ARG A 34 -8.64 -1.32 -14.85
CA ARG A 34 -7.70 -0.24 -15.18
C ARG A 34 -6.88 0.25 -13.98
N VAL A 35 -6.42 -0.69 -13.14
CA VAL A 35 -5.58 -0.39 -11.98
C VAL A 35 -4.24 0.17 -12.48
N LYS A 36 -3.87 1.34 -11.97
CA LYS A 36 -2.60 2.00 -12.24
C LYS A 36 -1.98 2.47 -10.94
N LEU A 37 -0.66 2.35 -10.85
CA LEU A 37 0.11 2.98 -9.79
C LEU A 37 0.16 4.49 -10.05
N ASP A 38 0.13 5.28 -8.98
CA ASP A 38 0.42 6.71 -9.04
C ASP A 38 1.81 6.94 -8.48
N ASP A 39 2.81 7.12 -9.36
CA ASP A 39 4.22 7.26 -8.97
C ASP A 39 4.46 8.49 -8.09
N SER A 40 3.74 9.59 -8.32
CA SER A 40 3.85 10.81 -7.50
C SER A 40 3.41 10.59 -6.06
N GLY A 41 2.38 9.76 -5.82
CA GLY A 41 1.88 9.40 -4.50
C GLY A 41 2.46 8.10 -3.93
N THR A 42 3.47 7.49 -4.58
CA THR A 42 4.01 6.19 -4.19
C THR A 42 5.50 6.26 -3.86
N THR A 43 5.81 6.12 -2.57
CA THR A 43 7.18 6.14 -2.04
C THR A 43 7.69 4.76 -1.59
N ALA A 44 6.79 3.80 -1.35
CA ALA A 44 7.17 2.45 -0.94
C ALA A 44 8.01 1.73 -2.02
N GLY A 45 8.80 0.73 -1.65
CA GLY A 45 9.63 -0.03 -2.61
C GLY A 45 8.85 -0.96 -3.55
N ASP A 46 9.49 -1.36 -4.65
CA ASP A 46 8.97 -2.29 -5.68
C ASP A 46 8.21 -3.53 -5.17
N PRO A 47 8.71 -4.26 -4.14
CA PRO A 47 8.06 -5.48 -3.67
C PRO A 47 6.63 -5.24 -3.14
N VAL A 48 6.44 -4.15 -2.39
CA VAL A 48 5.13 -3.76 -1.85
C VAL A 48 4.22 -3.29 -2.97
N ARG A 49 4.74 -2.47 -3.90
CA ARG A 49 4.00 -1.98 -5.07
C ARG A 49 3.39 -3.14 -5.87
N LYS A 50 4.22 -4.12 -6.24
CA LYS A 50 3.81 -5.30 -7.01
C LYS A 50 2.74 -6.09 -6.27
N CYS A 51 2.96 -6.39 -4.98
CA CYS A 51 1.98 -7.14 -4.21
C CYS A 51 0.63 -6.42 -4.10
N VAL A 52 0.63 -5.09 -3.88
CA VAL A 52 -0.60 -4.28 -3.84
C VAL A 52 -1.33 -4.35 -5.18
N MET A 53 -0.64 -4.14 -6.30
CA MET A 53 -1.24 -4.19 -7.63
C MET A 53 -1.86 -5.56 -7.95
N GLU A 54 -1.17 -6.65 -7.60
CA GLU A 54 -1.67 -8.01 -7.80
C GLU A 54 -2.89 -8.34 -6.94
N ASN A 55 -3.00 -7.77 -5.74
CA ASN A 55 -4.14 -8.04 -4.87
C ASN A 55 -5.39 -7.22 -5.26
N ILE A 56 -5.23 -6.10 -5.97
CA ILE A 56 -6.33 -5.19 -6.31
C ILE A 56 -7.04 -5.60 -7.61
N LYS A 57 -6.30 -6.14 -8.58
CA LYS A 57 -6.83 -6.48 -9.91
C LYS A 57 -8.03 -7.44 -9.87
N ASP A 58 -8.12 -8.29 -8.84
CA ASP A 58 -9.17 -9.29 -8.68
C ASP A 58 -10.28 -8.87 -7.69
N LEU A 59 -10.25 -7.62 -7.19
CA LEU A 59 -11.27 -7.14 -6.26
C LEU A 59 -12.59 -6.82 -6.96
N ARG A 60 -13.67 -7.03 -6.19
CA ARG A 60 -15.02 -6.69 -6.61
C ARG A 60 -15.78 -6.04 -5.46
N ILE A 61 -16.30 -4.85 -5.72
CA ILE A 61 -17.17 -4.12 -4.79
C ILE A 61 -18.57 -4.73 -4.80
N LYS A 62 -19.13 -4.90 -3.59
CA LYS A 62 -20.48 -5.42 -3.36
C LYS A 62 -21.17 -4.58 -2.28
N PRO A 63 -22.43 -4.13 -2.50
CA PRO A 63 -23.19 -4.24 -3.74
C PRO A 63 -22.54 -3.44 -4.90
N PRO A 64 -22.78 -3.82 -6.17
CA PRO A 64 -22.27 -3.04 -7.29
C PRO A 64 -23.06 -1.73 -7.46
N ASP A 65 -22.37 -0.67 -7.87
CA ASP A 65 -22.97 0.62 -8.14
C ASP A 65 -23.59 0.71 -9.54
N ALA A 66 -24.62 1.56 -9.66
CA ALA A 66 -25.32 1.87 -10.90
C ALA A 66 -24.53 2.81 -11.85
N ASN A 67 -23.34 3.27 -11.45
CA ASN A 67 -22.44 4.07 -12.28
C ASN A 67 -21.00 3.55 -12.20
N ASP A 68 -20.16 3.93 -13.16
CA ASP A 68 -18.73 3.68 -13.07
C ASP A 68 -18.11 4.51 -11.95
N GLY A 69 -17.36 3.85 -11.07
CA GLY A 69 -16.62 4.49 -9.99
C GLY A 69 -15.20 4.83 -10.42
N ARG A 70 -14.74 6.06 -10.19
CA ARG A 70 -13.32 6.41 -10.28
C ARG A 70 -12.77 6.56 -8.87
N ALA A 71 -11.80 5.73 -8.51
CA ALA A 71 -11.26 5.72 -7.16
C ALA A 71 -9.75 5.92 -7.17
N THR A 72 -9.29 6.70 -6.21
CA THR A 72 -7.88 6.79 -5.82
C THR A 72 -7.79 6.28 -4.39
N PHE A 73 -6.87 5.36 -4.12
CA PHE A 73 -6.66 4.84 -2.77
C PHE A 73 -5.18 4.86 -2.44
N THR A 74 -4.86 5.29 -1.22
CA THR A 74 -3.50 5.33 -0.69
C THR A 74 -3.41 4.42 0.52
N TRP A 75 -2.49 3.46 0.48
CA TRP A 75 -2.07 2.70 1.65
C TRP A 75 -0.80 3.32 2.20
N GLU A 76 -0.84 3.69 3.48
CA GLU A 76 0.34 4.04 4.25
C GLU A 76 0.91 2.77 4.89
N PHE A 77 2.21 2.55 4.72
CA PHE A 77 2.98 1.49 5.35
C PHE A 77 3.96 2.15 6.31
N LYS A 78 3.90 1.78 7.60
CA LYS A 78 4.76 2.33 8.64
C LYS A 78 5.33 1.21 9.46
N ALA A 79 6.64 0.98 9.35
CA ALA A 79 7.39 0.04 10.17
C ALA A 79 6.99 0.18 11.64
N THR A 80 6.35 -0.85 12.19
CA THR A 80 6.19 -0.97 13.63
C THR A 80 7.49 -1.51 14.21
N VAL A 81 8.60 -0.80 14.01
CA VAL A 81 9.72 -0.97 14.93
C VAL A 81 9.15 -0.48 16.27
N PRO A 82 9.04 -1.32 17.31
CA PRO A 82 8.87 -0.76 18.65
C PRO A 82 10.03 0.22 18.82
N ALA A 83 9.74 1.42 19.32
CA ALA A 83 10.70 2.52 19.53
C ALA A 83 11.89 2.18 20.47
N ALA A 84 12.16 0.90 20.71
CA ALA A 84 13.17 0.37 21.62
C ALA A 84 14.44 -0.15 20.90
N GLU A 85 14.51 -0.12 19.56
CA GLU A 85 15.77 -0.33 18.83
C GLU A 85 16.32 0.99 18.23
N GLU A 86 16.00 2.10 18.89
CA GLU A 86 16.83 3.31 18.94
C GLU A 86 17.38 3.45 20.37
N ALA A 87 18.45 2.73 20.71
CA ALA A 87 19.48 3.20 21.64
C ALA A 87 20.67 2.21 21.67
N PRO A 88 21.94 2.64 21.83
CA PRO A 88 22.46 4.02 21.90
C PRO A 88 23.73 4.28 21.06
N ALA A 89 23.81 5.45 20.42
CA ALA A 89 25.04 6.15 20.03
C ALA A 89 24.60 7.59 19.72
N GLU A 90 25.11 8.68 20.29
CA GLU A 90 26.33 8.98 21.01
C GLU A 90 26.03 10.33 21.70
N GLN A 91 26.02 10.41 23.03
CA GLN A 91 26.05 11.71 23.71
C GLN A 91 27.53 12.11 23.79
N PRO A 92 27.98 13.22 23.17
CA PRO A 92 29.35 13.67 23.36
C PRO A 92 29.51 14.15 24.81
N ALA A 93 30.58 13.67 25.45
CA ALA A 93 31.01 14.12 26.76
C ALA A 93 31.27 15.63 26.79
N SER A 94 30.84 16.30 27.87
CA SER A 94 31.46 17.52 28.41
C SER A 94 31.04 17.74 29.85
#